data_AF-M4FES5-F1
#
_entry.id   AF-M4FES5-F1
#
_cell.length_a   1.000
_cell.length_b   1.000
_cell.length_c   1.000
_cell.angle_alpha   90.00
_cell.angle_beta   90.00
_cell.angle_gamma   90.00
#
_symmetry.space_group_name_H-M   'P 1'
#
loop_
_entity.id
_entity.type
_entity.pdbx_description
1 polymer ?
#
loop_
_entity_poly.entity_id
_entity_poly.type
_entity_poly.pdbx_seq_one_letter_code
_entity_poly.pdbx_strand_id
1 'polypeptide(L)'
;MFAHFTHATGHFCNIEVINGRSRKVQKKRNGRSRNDCDENPIQDDCSPGKDLQSPSELVGTPTVSFKTSLWFWMNSVRPVLNQGFGATIRAINGIECNGGNSDAVNERIRYYRYYCRQLGVDPGSHLSC
;
A
#
# COMPACT_ATOMS: atom_id res chain seq x y z
N MET A 1 -3.48 9.93 4.73
CA MET A 1 -2.44 9.09 4.12
C MET A 1 -1.62 8.34 5.18
N PHE A 2 -0.75 9.02 5.95
CA PHE A 2 0.17 8.36 6.90
C PHE A 2 -0.49 7.38 7.88
N ALA A 3 -1.67 7.70 8.43
CA ALA A 3 -2.41 6.79 9.30
C ALA A 3 -2.64 5.39 8.70
N HIS A 4 -3.00 5.33 7.42
CA HIS A 4 -3.21 4.05 6.74
C HIS A 4 -1.91 3.31 6.47
N PHE A 5 -0.83 4.04 6.15
CA PHE A 5 0.47 3.45 5.87
C PHE A 5 1.07 2.87 7.14
N THR A 6 0.99 3.59 8.26
CA THR A 6 1.42 3.13 9.58
C THR A 6 0.73 1.82 9.97
N HIS A 7 -0.58 1.72 9.77
CA HIS A 7 -1.31 0.47 9.99
C HIS A 7 -0.88 -0.65 9.02
N ALA A 8 -0.82 -0.36 7.71
CA ALA A 8 -0.55 -1.37 6.69
C ALA A 8 0.88 -1.93 6.74
N THR A 9 1.85 -1.13 7.17
CA THR A 9 3.27 -1.49 7.18
C THR A 9 3.80 -1.81 8.58
N GLY A 10 2.97 -1.67 9.62
CA GLY A 10 3.43 -1.75 11.01
C GLY A 10 4.51 -0.71 11.29
N HIS A 11 4.16 0.58 11.21
CA HIS A 11 5.09 1.70 11.42
C HIS A 11 6.28 1.74 10.45
N PHE A 12 6.06 1.40 9.18
CA PHE A 12 7.10 1.30 8.15
C PHE A 12 8.16 0.23 8.42
N CYS A 13 7.92 -0.70 9.35
CA CYS A 13 8.84 -1.80 9.61
C CYS A 13 8.82 -2.86 8.50
N ASN A 14 7.74 -2.96 7.74
CA ASN A 14 7.54 -4.01 6.75
C ASN A 14 7.44 -3.44 5.33
N ILE A 15 8.23 -4.00 4.41
CA ILE A 15 8.18 -3.73 2.97
C ILE A 15 7.39 -4.78 2.19
N GLU A 16 7.16 -5.95 2.80
CA GLU A 16 6.41 -7.07 2.24
C GLU A 16 5.18 -7.38 3.10
N VAL A 17 4.21 -8.07 2.51
CA VAL A 17 3.01 -8.52 3.23
C VAL A 17 3.38 -9.64 4.20
N ILE A 18 3.16 -9.42 5.50
CA ILE A 18 3.33 -10.43 6.55
C ILE A 18 2.34 -11.58 6.31
N ASN A 19 2.81 -12.82 6.36
CA ASN A 19 2.06 -14.03 5.94
C ASN A 19 1.61 -13.99 4.49
N GLY A 20 2.33 -13.25 3.64
CA GLY A 20 2.07 -13.15 2.22
C GLY A 20 1.75 -14.53 1.66
N ARG A 21 0.47 -14.75 1.33
CA ARG A 21 0.12 -15.65 0.25
C ARG A 21 0.77 -14.98 -0.94
N SER A 22 2.05 -15.27 -1.18
CA SER A 22 2.57 -15.20 -2.52
C SER A 22 1.57 -16.04 -3.29
N ARG A 23 0.66 -15.38 -4.02
CA ARG A 23 0.44 -15.84 -5.37
C ARG A 23 1.82 -15.68 -6.01
N LYS A 24 2.72 -16.65 -5.73
CA LYS A 24 3.57 -17.21 -6.75
C LYS A 24 2.51 -17.52 -7.79
N VAL A 25 2.35 -16.63 -8.75
CA VAL A 25 1.69 -16.99 -9.99
C VAL A 25 2.58 -18.13 -10.42
N GLN A 26 2.14 -19.35 -10.13
CA GLN A 26 2.81 -20.54 -10.57
C GLN A 26 2.55 -20.50 -12.06
N LYS A 27 3.36 -19.76 -12.81
CA LYS A 27 3.51 -19.98 -14.23
C LYS A 27 4.14 -21.37 -14.30
N LYS A 28 3.30 -22.40 -14.21
CA LYS A 28 3.62 -23.72 -14.74
C LYS A 28 3.67 -23.54 -16.25
N ARG A 29 4.84 -23.16 -16.74
CA ARG A 29 5.30 -23.55 -18.06
C ARG A 29 6.70 -24.12 -17.87
N ASN A 30 6.77 -25.44 -17.87
CA ASN A 30 7.96 -26.23 -18.12
C ASN A 30 9.22 -25.90 -17.28
N GLY A 31 9.12 -26.01 -15.95
CA GLY A 31 10.23 -26.50 -15.12
C GLY A 31 11.57 -25.76 -15.15
N ARG A 32 11.63 -24.43 -15.32
CA ARG A 32 12.90 -23.68 -15.16
C ARG A 32 12.69 -22.38 -14.39
N SER A 33 13.28 -22.30 -13.20
CA SER A 33 13.44 -21.05 -12.45
C SER A 33 14.45 -20.17 -13.19
N ARG A 34 14.07 -18.95 -13.57
CA ARG A 34 15.00 -17.89 -13.94
C ARG A 34 14.84 -16.80 -12.91
N ASN A 35 15.93 -16.52 -12.21
CA ASN A 35 16.02 -15.40 -11.30
C ASN A 35 16.25 -14.12 -12.11
N ASP A 36 15.93 -13.02 -11.44
CA ASP A 36 16.08 -11.63 -11.85
C ASP A 36 17.46 -11.34 -12.46
N CYS A 37 17.48 -10.38 -13.39
CA CYS A 37 18.64 -9.66 -13.92
C CYS A 37 19.98 -10.42 -13.77
N ASP A 38 20.27 -11.32 -14.71
CA ASP A 38 21.61 -11.89 -14.83
C ASP A 38 22.63 -10.74 -14.93
N GLU A 39 23.51 -10.63 -13.93
CA GLU A 39 24.68 -9.77 -13.97
C GLU A 39 25.58 -10.20 -15.13
N ASN A 40 25.42 -9.55 -16.29
CA ASN A 40 26.39 -9.58 -17.36
C ASN A 40 26.74 -8.13 -17.71
N PRO A 41 28.00 -7.69 -17.65
CA PRO A 41 28.37 -6.27 -17.63
C PRO A 41 28.33 -5.60 -19.02
N ILE A 42 27.53 -6.10 -19.96
CA ILE A 42 27.42 -5.55 -21.31
C ILE A 42 25.98 -5.72 -21.80
N GLN A 43 25.09 -4.80 -21.41
CA GLN A 43 24.12 -4.14 -22.29
C GLN A 43 23.15 -3.32 -21.46
N ASP A 44 23.33 -2.01 -21.56
CA ASP A 44 22.32 -1.02 -21.23
C ASP A 44 21.01 -1.33 -21.97
N ASP A 45 19.98 -1.79 -21.25
CA ASP A 45 18.59 -1.44 -21.59
C ASP A 45 17.66 -1.62 -20.38
N CYS A 46 17.55 -0.57 -19.57
CA CYS A 46 16.42 -0.36 -18.68
C CYS A 46 15.77 0.97 -19.03
N SER A 47 15.14 1.03 -20.20
CA SER A 47 14.29 2.15 -20.60
C SER A 47 12.98 2.18 -19.78
N PRO A 48 12.49 3.37 -19.36
CA PRO A 48 11.31 3.51 -18.51
C PRO A 48 10.01 3.35 -19.32
N GLY A 49 9.24 2.31 -19.02
CA GLY A 49 7.95 2.09 -19.67
C GLY A 49 7.35 0.68 -19.54
N LYS A 50 7.85 -0.16 -18.63
CA LYS A 50 7.30 -1.50 -18.45
C LYS A 50 6.26 -1.56 -17.33
N ASP A 51 5.10 -2.03 -17.77
CA ASP A 51 3.96 -2.59 -17.05
C ASP A 51 4.33 -3.13 -15.64
N LEU A 52 3.92 -2.41 -14.60
CA LEU A 52 4.10 -2.72 -13.17
C LEU A 52 3.24 -3.93 -12.73
N GLN A 53 3.36 -5.06 -13.44
CA GLN A 53 2.59 -6.29 -13.20
C GLN A 53 3.40 -7.38 -12.49
N SER A 54 4.66 -7.13 -12.12
CA SER A 54 5.44 -8.01 -11.24
C SER A 54 5.57 -7.41 -9.83
N PRO A 55 5.20 -8.15 -8.77
CA PRO A 55 5.36 -7.71 -7.39
C PRO A 55 6.80 -7.37 -6.98
N SER A 56 7.81 -7.89 -7.68
CA SER A 56 9.23 -7.70 -7.36
C SER A 56 9.77 -6.29 -7.67
N GLU A 57 9.22 -5.56 -8.64
CA GLU A 57 9.66 -4.18 -8.94
C GLU A 57 9.11 -3.16 -7.93
N LEU A 58 7.94 -3.43 -7.35
CA LEU A 58 7.34 -2.59 -6.29
C LEU A 58 8.15 -2.59 -4.99
N VAL A 59 8.98 -3.63 -4.79
CA VAL A 59 9.83 -3.83 -3.61
C VAL A 59 11.28 -3.38 -3.89
N GLY A 60 11.62 -3.06 -5.15
CA GLY A 60 13.02 -2.85 -5.57
C GLY A 60 13.67 -1.56 -5.05
N THR A 61 12.91 -0.47 -4.85
CA THR A 61 13.44 0.78 -4.28
C THR A 61 12.39 1.56 -3.49
N PRO A 62 12.77 2.31 -2.42
CA PRO A 62 11.85 3.15 -1.67
C PRO A 62 11.09 4.15 -2.56
N THR A 63 11.78 4.72 -3.55
CA THR A 63 11.20 5.69 -4.49
C THR A 63 10.03 5.10 -5.29
N VAL A 64 10.18 3.87 -5.79
CA VAL A 64 9.09 3.20 -6.52
C VAL A 64 7.94 2.87 -5.57
N SER A 65 8.22 2.33 -4.38
CA SER A 65 7.18 1.99 -3.39
C SER A 65 6.35 3.21 -2.97
N PHE A 66 7.01 4.35 -2.72
CA PHE A 66 6.31 5.60 -2.39
C PHE A 66 5.55 6.18 -3.58
N LYS A 67 6.12 6.15 -4.79
CA LYS A 67 5.42 6.61 -6.02
C LYS A 67 4.15 5.80 -6.26
N THR A 68 4.20 4.48 -6.14
CA THR A 68 3.03 3.62 -6.30
C THR A 68 1.99 3.89 -5.22
N SER A 69 2.42 3.99 -3.96
CA SER A 69 1.51 4.26 -2.83
C SER A 69 0.83 5.62 -2.97
N LEU A 70 1.55 6.64 -3.45
CA LEU A 70 0.98 7.95 -3.75
C LEU A 70 0.06 7.92 -4.97
N TRP A 71 0.44 7.22 -6.04
CA TRP A 71 -0.41 7.04 -7.21
C TRP A 71 -1.75 6.40 -6.83
N PHE A 72 -1.73 5.34 -6.03
CA PHE A 72 -2.94 4.70 -5.51
C PHE A 72 -3.77 5.69 -4.67
N TRP A 73 -3.12 6.42 -3.76
CA TRP A 73 -3.80 7.43 -2.95
C TRP A 73 -4.51 8.47 -3.82
N MET A 74 -3.85 9.00 -4.84
CA MET A 74 -4.39 10.05 -5.71
C MET A 74 -5.56 9.59 -6.58
N ASN A 75 -5.56 8.32 -7.00
CA ASN A 75 -6.59 7.79 -7.90
C ASN A 75 -7.76 7.12 -7.15
N SER A 76 -7.50 6.47 -6.01
CA SER A 76 -8.50 5.64 -5.32
C SER A 76 -9.02 6.26 -4.02
N VAL A 77 -8.21 7.07 -3.33
CA VAL A 77 -8.58 7.59 -1.99
C VAL A 77 -8.87 9.08 -1.99
N ARG A 78 -8.09 9.87 -2.73
CA ARG A 78 -8.28 11.33 -2.84
C ARG A 78 -9.70 11.75 -3.23
N PRO A 79 -10.40 11.07 -4.17
CA PRO A 79 -11.76 11.46 -4.56
C PRO A 79 -12.79 11.42 -3.43
N VAL A 80 -12.54 10.68 -2.34
CA VAL A 80 -13.47 10.52 -1.21
C VAL A 80 -13.03 11.27 0.05
N LEU A 81 -11.97 12.08 -0.01
CA LEU A 81 -11.46 12.78 1.18
C LEU A 81 -12.47 13.71 1.84
N ASN A 82 -13.35 14.33 1.05
CA ASN A 82 -14.40 15.21 1.54
C ASN A 82 -15.52 14.47 2.30
N GLN A 83 -15.53 13.14 2.28
CA GLN A 83 -16.50 12.30 2.99
C GLN A 83 -16.01 11.87 4.38
N GLY A 84 -14.79 12.26 4.77
CA GLY A 84 -14.19 11.93 6.06
C GLY A 84 -13.28 10.70 6.05
N PHE A 85 -12.61 10.45 7.17
CA PHE A 85 -11.59 9.40 7.28
C PHE A 85 -12.17 7.98 7.17
N GLY A 86 -13.40 7.75 7.59
CA GLY A 86 -14.08 6.46 7.42
C GLY A 86 -14.26 6.08 5.94
N ALA A 87 -14.52 7.06 5.07
CA ALA A 87 -14.61 6.85 3.64
C ALA A 87 -13.25 6.45 3.04
N THR A 88 -12.13 6.97 3.57
CA THR A 88 -10.80 6.57 3.11
C THR A 88 -10.43 5.17 3.58
N ILE A 89 -10.87 4.72 4.77
CA ILE A 89 -10.75 3.32 5.19
C ILE A 89 -11.51 2.42 4.22
N ARG A 90 -12.77 2.77 3.89
CA ARG A 90 -13.60 2.01 2.97
C ARG A 90 -12.99 1.92 1.56
N ALA A 91 -12.40 3.01 1.06
CA ALA A 91 -11.73 3.04 -0.24
C ALA A 91 -10.47 2.14 -0.29
N ILE A 92 -9.81 1.92 0.85
CA ILE A 92 -8.60 1.09 0.95
C ILE A 92 -8.96 -0.38 1.16
N ASN A 93 -9.84 -0.67 2.12
CA ASN A 93 -10.27 -2.02 2.42
C ASN A 93 -11.68 -2.02 3.01
N GLY A 94 -12.68 -1.96 2.14
CA GLY A 94 -14.10 -1.91 2.53
C GLY A 94 -14.58 -3.10 3.36
N ILE A 95 -13.85 -4.22 3.37
CA ILE A 95 -14.19 -5.41 4.17
C ILE A 95 -14.01 -5.14 5.67
N GLU A 96 -13.16 -4.19 6.07
CA GLU A 96 -12.97 -3.83 7.47
C GLU A 96 -14.20 -3.10 8.06
N CYS A 97 -14.99 -2.44 7.21
CA CYS A 97 -16.13 -1.61 7.61
C CYS A 97 -17.37 -2.45 8.00
N ASN A 98 -18.36 -1.78 8.60
CA ASN A 98 -19.65 -2.36 9.04
C ASN A 98 -19.47 -3.55 10.01
N GLY A 99 -18.45 -3.49 10.86
CA GLY A 99 -18.13 -4.54 11.81
C GLY A 99 -17.31 -5.71 11.25
N GLY A 100 -16.83 -5.64 10.01
CA GLY A 100 -16.03 -6.71 9.42
C GLY A 100 -14.66 -6.88 10.09
N ASN A 101 -13.97 -5.79 10.42
CA ASN A 101 -12.79 -5.80 11.28
C ASN A 101 -12.69 -4.49 12.06
N SER A 102 -13.48 -4.37 13.13
CA SER A 102 -13.54 -3.18 13.97
C SER A 102 -12.19 -2.82 14.60
N ASP A 103 -11.35 -3.81 14.92
CA ASP A 103 -10.04 -3.56 15.51
C ASP A 103 -9.10 -2.86 14.53
N ALA A 104 -9.07 -3.29 13.27
CA ALA A 104 -8.30 -2.64 12.23
C ALA A 104 -8.79 -1.20 11.97
N VAL A 105 -10.11 -1.01 11.90
CA VAL A 105 -10.72 0.33 11.75
C VAL A 105 -10.30 1.24 12.92
N ASN A 106 -10.45 0.78 14.15
CA ASN A 106 -10.10 1.53 15.35
C ASN A 106 -8.60 1.87 15.41
N GLU A 107 -7.73 0.96 14.98
CA GLU A 107 -6.30 1.21 14.93
C GLU A 107 -5.94 2.30 13.91
N ARG A 108 -6.54 2.26 12.71
CA ARG A 108 -6.38 3.32 11.71
C ARG A 108 -6.84 4.68 12.24
N ILE A 109 -7.98 4.72 12.94
CA ILE A 109 -8.50 5.95 13.56
C ILE A 109 -7.54 6.45 14.65
N ARG A 110 -6.96 5.56 15.45
CA ARG A 110 -5.98 5.90 16.48
C ARG A 110 -4.76 6.60 15.87
N TYR A 111 -4.19 6.05 14.79
CA TYR A 111 -3.08 6.70 14.09
C TYR A 111 -3.49 8.03 13.45
N TYR A 112 -4.70 8.11 12.89
CA TYR A 112 -5.20 9.36 12.31
C TYR A 112 -5.30 10.47 13.34
N ARG A 113 -5.94 10.21 14.48
CA ARG A 113 -6.03 11.17 15.60
C ARG A 113 -4.65 11.55 16.14
N TYR A 114 -3.73 10.59 16.22
CA TYR A 114 -2.36 10.84 16.64
C TYR A 114 -1.66 11.84 15.70
N TYR A 115 -1.73 11.62 14.39
CA TYR A 115 -1.14 12.54 13.41
C TYR A 115 -1.85 13.90 13.34
N CYS A 116 -3.17 13.94 13.46
CA CYS A 116 -3.92 15.20 13.53
C CYS A 116 -3.46 16.07 14.71
N ARG A 117 -3.24 15.48 15.90
CA ARG A 117 -2.69 16.22 17.05
C ARG A 117 -1.29 16.76 16.77
N GLN A 118 -0.41 15.97 16.15
CA GLN A 118 0.94 16.44 15.84
C GLN A 118 0.94 17.60 14.85
N LEU A 119 0.01 17.59 13.89
CA LEU A 119 -0.14 18.62 12.89
C LEU A 119 -0.98 19.82 13.37
N GLY A 120 -1.55 19.77 14.58
CA GLY A 120 -2.39 20.83 15.12
C GLY A 120 -3.71 21.02 14.34
N VAL A 121 -4.22 19.96 13.69
CA VAL A 121 -5.46 20.00 12.90
C VAL A 121 -6.57 19.20 13.57
N ASP A 122 -7.81 19.66 13.40
CA ASP A 122 -8.98 18.90 13.83
C ASP A 122 -9.16 17.66 12.93
N PRO A 123 -9.38 16.46 13.50
CA PRO A 123 -9.59 15.24 12.71
C PRO A 123 -10.93 15.23 11.96
N GLY A 124 -11.87 16.11 12.31
CA GLY A 124 -13.20 16.15 11.71
C GLY A 124 -14.11 15.03 12.19
N SER A 125 -15.27 14.96 11.53
CA SER A 125 -16.30 13.94 11.74
C SER A 125 -16.14 12.76 10.78
N HIS A 126 -17.01 11.75 10.89
CA HIS A 126 -17.03 10.57 10.01
C HIS A 126 -15.70 9.81 9.99
N LEU A 127 -15.13 9.58 11.17
CA LEU A 127 -13.84 8.87 11.30
C LEU A 127 -13.95 7.36 11.11
N SER A 128 -15.10 6.79 11.45
CA SER A 128 -15.34 5.35 11.32
C SER A 128 -16.09 5.03 10.03
N CYS A 129 -15.86 3.81 9.57
CA CYS A 129 -16.81 3.00 8.84
C CYS A 129 -17.02 1.72 9.67
#